data_AF-A0A956JCH8-F1
#
_entry.id   AF-A0A956JCH8-F1
#
_cell.length_a   1.000
_cell.length_b   1.000
_cell.length_c   1.000
_cell.angle_alpha   90.00
_cell.angle_beta   90.00
_cell.angle_gamma   90.00
#
_symmetry.space_group_name_H-M   'P 1'
#
loop_
_entity.id
_entity.type
_entity.pdbx_description
1 polymer ?
#
loop_
_entity_poly.entity_id
_entity_poly.type
_entity_poly.pdbx_seq_one_letter_code
_entity_poly.pdbx_strand_id
1 'polypeptide(L)'
;MGVPDTARRATEEDRVEPEPDTYFDGWRDEGHQRLCRTVRHELEQHGPAWARSIDDEALLDPLLVTTTSHPDSGLELPQCLWGLVPPRHRPSSMSVRAFEDGRVLLPGLGTLRGPEPFGRATLHVVDDEPRLREHPDARLEPLPRAGPIVVYPYRHPWLRPYTDLHGKHYADTRVEEPTRHNLSSLTEAMELLEATSPRQHAELGRDLRLAIIVHQPALASMAGLPIHGAVFLSVRGHESPIFFVEELVHQGGHVTFSKVIADWSKVLAIPYATPMSRLTGDEDDPRPFGDAVHGNYTLVRMVLALEALLDYPLVRGHLRHEVLGRVALSLVRLEVGLQQIDHPGLYHERGWLMHRRFVGAYERMSRRLGWVRARVEVRDQPYVFEYDRFLAANPL
;
A
#
# COMPACT_ATOMS: atom_id res chain seq x y z
N MET A 1 5.53 65.71 -18.34
CA MET A 1 4.58 64.70 -17.83
C MET A 1 5.28 63.35 -17.90
N GLY A 2 5.89 62.94 -16.80
CA GLY A 2 6.66 61.69 -16.71
C GLY A 2 5.77 60.57 -16.17
N VAL A 3 5.82 59.42 -16.83
CA VAL A 3 5.20 58.17 -16.36
C VAL A 3 6.22 57.44 -15.48
N PRO A 4 5.87 57.01 -14.25
CA PRO A 4 6.80 56.23 -13.44
C PRO A 4 6.82 54.78 -13.91
N ASP A 5 8.04 54.30 -14.15
CA ASP A 5 8.40 52.91 -14.34
C ASP A 5 8.34 52.17 -12.99
N THR A 6 7.35 51.31 -12.82
CA THR A 6 7.27 50.39 -11.68
C THR A 6 7.35 48.95 -12.18
N ALA A 7 8.51 48.59 -12.73
CA ALA A 7 8.94 47.20 -12.82
C ALA A 7 9.15 46.64 -11.39
N ARG A 8 8.16 45.90 -10.89
CA ARG A 8 8.31 45.04 -9.72
C ARG A 8 9.35 43.97 -10.05
N ARG A 9 10.51 44.04 -9.41
CA ARG A 9 11.42 42.90 -9.23
C ARG A 9 10.66 41.84 -8.45
N ALA A 10 10.19 40.80 -9.14
CA ALA A 10 9.92 39.52 -8.49
C ALA A 10 11.27 38.99 -8.01
N THR A 11 11.43 38.93 -6.69
CA THR A 11 12.62 38.37 -6.04
C THR A 11 12.73 36.89 -6.39
N GLU A 12 13.95 36.47 -6.73
CA GLU A 12 14.34 35.11 -7.13
C GLU A 12 14.13 34.04 -6.03
N GLU A 13 13.61 34.43 -4.87
CA GLU A 13 13.34 33.57 -3.71
C GLU A 13 11.96 32.88 -3.73
N ASP A 14 11.08 33.19 -4.68
CA ASP A 14 9.74 32.58 -4.80
C ASP A 14 9.66 31.37 -5.76
N ARG A 15 10.80 30.78 -6.15
CA ARG A 15 10.86 29.72 -7.18
C ARG A 15 11.40 28.37 -6.75
N VAL A 16 11.43 28.08 -5.45
CA VAL A 16 11.40 26.68 -5.02
C VAL A 16 9.95 26.36 -4.72
N GLU A 17 9.17 26.08 -5.77
CA GLU A 17 7.91 25.37 -5.52
C GLU A 17 8.29 24.13 -4.70
N PRO A 18 7.72 23.93 -3.49
CA PRO A 18 8.00 22.74 -2.72
C PRO A 18 7.75 21.55 -3.63
N GLU A 19 8.78 20.72 -3.80
CA GLU A 19 8.71 19.54 -4.66
C GLU A 19 7.39 18.80 -4.34
N PRO A 20 6.57 18.49 -5.36
CA PRO A 20 5.14 18.18 -5.22
C PRO A 20 4.78 17.02 -4.28
N ASP A 21 5.77 16.30 -3.76
CA ASP A 21 5.64 15.01 -3.06
C ASP A 21 5.78 15.08 -1.53
N THR A 22 6.13 16.23 -0.92
CA THR A 22 6.20 16.37 0.57
C THR A 22 4.96 17.03 1.19
N TYR A 23 4.00 17.39 0.34
CA TYR A 23 2.93 18.30 0.71
C TYR A 23 2.04 17.76 1.83
N PHE A 24 1.85 16.44 1.87
CA PHE A 24 0.97 15.78 2.83
C PHE A 24 1.69 15.20 4.04
N ASP A 25 3.01 15.38 4.17
CA ASP A 25 3.80 14.74 5.23
C ASP A 25 3.26 15.09 6.63
N GLY A 26 2.97 16.36 6.88
CA GLY A 26 2.40 16.79 8.16
C GLY A 26 1.01 16.19 8.46
N TRP A 27 0.16 16.02 7.44
CA TRP A 27 -1.18 15.43 7.61
C TRP A 27 -1.08 13.93 7.83
N ARG A 28 -0.18 13.28 7.11
CA ARG A 28 0.16 11.88 7.23
C ARG A 28 0.75 11.55 8.60
N ASP A 29 1.60 12.41 9.15
CA ASP A 29 2.19 12.24 10.49
C ASP A 29 1.13 12.43 11.59
N GLU A 30 0.23 13.43 11.45
CA GLU A 30 -0.94 13.60 12.32
C GLU A 30 -1.81 12.33 12.30
N GLY A 31 -2.09 11.79 11.11
CA GLY A 31 -2.86 10.56 10.94
C GLY A 31 -2.17 9.32 11.48
N HIS A 32 -0.85 9.18 11.28
CA HIS A 32 -0.06 8.10 11.84
C HIS A 32 -0.16 8.08 13.37
N GLN A 33 0.05 9.22 14.02
CA GLN A 33 -0.10 9.34 15.49
C GLN A 33 -1.53 9.02 15.95
N ARG A 34 -2.55 9.37 15.16
CA ARG A 34 -3.93 8.99 15.47
C ARG A 34 -4.12 7.48 15.42
N LEU A 35 -3.64 6.81 14.37
CA LEU A 35 -3.71 5.35 14.25
C LEU A 35 -2.95 4.65 15.38
N CYS A 36 -1.72 5.08 15.68
CA CYS A 36 -0.94 4.52 16.79
C CYS A 36 -1.67 4.66 18.13
N ARG A 37 -2.27 5.82 18.41
CA ARG A 37 -3.08 6.02 19.63
C ARG A 37 -4.30 5.10 19.67
N THR A 38 -4.99 4.90 18.55
CA THR A 38 -6.12 3.97 18.48
C THR A 38 -5.68 2.55 18.78
N VAL A 39 -4.66 2.03 18.08
CA VAL A 39 -4.19 0.65 18.30
C VAL A 39 -3.63 0.47 19.72
N ARG A 40 -2.91 1.47 20.25
CA ARG A 40 -2.41 1.45 21.64
C ARG A 40 -3.56 1.38 22.63
N HIS A 41 -4.61 2.17 22.43
CA HIS A 41 -5.80 2.17 23.30
C HIS A 41 -6.49 0.81 23.31
N GLU A 42 -6.67 0.18 22.16
CA GLU A 42 -7.20 -1.19 22.07
C GLU A 42 -6.29 -2.19 22.79
N LEU A 43 -4.97 -2.09 22.57
CA LEU A 43 -3.99 -2.95 23.24
C LEU A 43 -3.97 -2.77 24.77
N GLU A 44 -4.22 -1.56 25.28
CA GLU A 44 -4.35 -1.30 26.72
C GLU A 44 -5.49 -2.09 27.36
N GLN A 45 -6.59 -2.35 26.63
CA GLN A 45 -7.70 -3.15 27.14
C GLN A 45 -7.34 -4.63 27.30
N HIS A 46 -6.39 -5.13 26.51
CA HIS A 46 -5.99 -6.55 26.52
C HIS A 46 -4.69 -6.82 27.30
N GLY A 47 -3.79 -5.85 27.38
CA GLY A 47 -2.48 -6.02 27.99
C GLY A 47 -1.76 -4.69 28.23
N PRO A 48 -2.03 -3.98 29.34
CA PRO A 48 -1.44 -2.67 29.64
C PRO A 48 0.10 -2.65 29.66
N ALA A 49 0.72 -3.77 30.07
CA ALA A 49 2.18 -3.88 30.07
C ALA A 49 2.75 -3.90 28.64
N TRP A 50 2.05 -4.56 27.71
CA TRP A 50 2.42 -4.60 26.30
C TRP A 50 2.23 -3.27 25.61
N ALA A 51 1.09 -2.61 25.86
CA ALA A 51 0.81 -1.29 25.30
C ALA A 51 1.86 -0.23 25.68
N ARG A 52 2.49 -0.37 26.86
CA ARG A 52 3.55 0.53 27.32
C ARG A 52 4.94 0.17 26.79
N SER A 53 5.17 -1.08 26.39
CA SER A 53 6.49 -1.57 25.99
C SER A 53 6.72 -1.59 24.47
N ILE A 54 5.65 -1.51 23.68
CA ILE A 54 5.71 -1.48 22.22
C ILE A 54 5.93 -0.05 21.68
N ASP A 55 6.79 0.04 20.67
CA ASP A 55 7.11 1.30 19.99
C ASP A 55 6.04 1.64 18.94
N ASP A 56 5.91 2.93 18.61
CA ASP A 56 4.88 3.41 17.66
C ASP A 56 4.99 2.77 16.27
N GLU A 57 6.21 2.47 15.82
CA GLU A 57 6.43 1.82 14.53
C GLU A 57 5.87 0.39 14.50
N ALA A 58 6.00 -0.33 15.63
CA ALA A 58 5.54 -1.71 15.77
C ALA A 58 4.04 -1.80 16.07
N LEU A 59 3.41 -0.73 16.58
CA LEU A 59 1.97 -0.68 16.80
C LEU A 59 1.16 -0.83 15.50
N LEU A 60 1.71 -0.41 14.38
CA LEU A 60 1.07 -0.55 13.07
C LEU A 60 1.54 -1.79 12.30
N ASP A 61 2.09 -2.79 12.99
CA ASP A 61 2.28 -4.10 12.39
C ASP A 61 0.91 -4.65 11.92
N PRO A 62 0.78 -5.09 10.65
CA PRO A 62 -0.52 -5.45 10.11
C PRO A 62 -1.20 -6.58 10.88
N LEU A 63 -0.44 -7.53 11.43
CA LEU A 63 -1.00 -8.65 12.20
C LEU A 63 -1.50 -8.20 13.56
N LEU A 64 -0.82 -7.23 14.18
CA LEU A 64 -1.32 -6.61 15.42
C LEU A 64 -2.60 -5.80 15.15
N VAL A 65 -2.64 -5.00 14.09
CA VAL A 65 -3.83 -4.24 13.69
C VAL A 65 -5.01 -5.17 13.42
N THR A 66 -4.79 -6.25 12.67
CA THR A 66 -5.83 -7.24 12.39
C THR A 66 -6.26 -7.98 13.66
N THR A 67 -5.34 -8.39 14.54
CA THR A 67 -5.69 -9.13 15.76
C THR A 67 -6.50 -8.28 16.74
N THR A 68 -6.18 -6.98 16.84
CA THR A 68 -6.92 -6.04 17.69
C THR A 68 -8.28 -5.67 17.09
N SER A 69 -8.37 -5.54 15.75
CA SER A 69 -9.62 -5.17 15.06
C SER A 69 -10.56 -6.36 14.82
N HIS A 70 -10.00 -7.57 14.75
CA HIS A 70 -10.70 -8.84 14.49
C HIS A 70 -10.22 -9.93 15.45
N PRO A 71 -10.78 -10.00 16.67
CA PRO A 71 -10.40 -10.98 17.69
C PRO A 71 -10.54 -12.44 17.21
N ASP A 72 -11.44 -12.70 16.26
CA ASP A 72 -11.69 -14.02 15.68
C ASP A 72 -10.72 -14.42 14.56
N SER A 73 -9.65 -13.64 14.32
CA SER A 73 -8.63 -13.91 13.29
C SER A 73 -7.87 -15.23 13.49
N GLY A 74 -8.01 -15.87 14.66
CA GLY A 74 -7.32 -17.11 15.03
C GLY A 74 -5.87 -16.91 15.45
N LEU A 75 -5.39 -15.66 15.47
CA LEU A 75 -4.09 -15.27 16.00
C LEU A 75 -4.20 -14.90 17.48
N GLU A 76 -3.32 -15.46 18.31
CA GLU A 76 -3.27 -15.10 19.72
C GLU A 76 -2.47 -13.80 19.90
N LEU A 77 -3.09 -12.78 20.50
CA LEU A 77 -2.46 -11.47 20.70
C LEU A 77 -1.05 -11.53 21.32
N PRO A 78 -0.77 -12.35 22.36
CA PRO A 78 0.59 -12.50 22.88
C PRO A 78 1.60 -12.99 21.83
N GLN A 79 1.20 -13.87 20.91
CA GLN A 79 2.07 -14.39 19.85
C GLN A 79 2.37 -13.29 18.82
N CYS A 80 1.38 -12.46 18.50
CA CYS A 80 1.57 -11.31 17.59
C CYS A 80 2.54 -10.28 18.18
N LEU A 81 2.49 -10.05 19.49
CA LEU A 81 3.30 -9.03 20.16
C LEU A 81 4.73 -9.48 20.46
N TRP A 82 4.98 -10.78 20.64
CA TRP A 82 6.23 -11.26 21.20
C TRP A 82 7.47 -10.82 20.40
N GLY A 83 7.40 -10.86 19.07
CA GLY A 83 8.50 -10.41 18.21
C GLY A 83 8.59 -8.89 18.05
N LEU A 84 7.48 -8.19 18.25
CA LEU A 84 7.34 -6.73 18.08
C LEU A 84 7.82 -5.92 19.29
N VAL A 85 7.84 -6.53 20.46
CA VAL A 85 8.26 -5.88 21.71
C VAL A 85 9.77 -6.05 21.97
N PRO A 86 10.44 -5.09 22.62
CA PRO A 86 11.86 -5.19 22.93
C PRO A 86 12.19 -6.43 23.78
N PRO A 87 13.35 -7.10 23.57
CA PRO A 87 13.70 -8.36 24.25
C PRO A 87 13.54 -8.34 25.78
N ARG A 88 13.93 -7.23 26.43
CA ARG A 88 13.81 -7.03 27.89
C ARG A 88 12.37 -7.07 28.44
N HIS A 89 11.37 -6.94 27.57
CA HIS A 89 9.95 -6.96 27.93
C HIS A 89 9.25 -8.25 27.48
N ARG A 90 9.95 -9.16 26.80
CA ARG A 90 9.39 -10.44 26.34
C ARG A 90 9.26 -11.41 27.53
N PRO A 91 8.17 -12.18 27.65
CA PRO A 91 8.12 -13.29 28.59
C PRO A 91 9.17 -14.33 28.20
N SER A 92 9.80 -14.92 29.21
CA SER A 92 10.82 -15.97 29.03
C SER A 92 10.27 -17.23 28.36
N SER A 93 8.96 -17.46 28.49
CA SER A 93 8.24 -18.51 27.79
C SER A 93 6.77 -18.16 27.58
N MET A 94 6.18 -18.63 26.48
CA MET A 94 4.74 -18.51 26.22
C MET A 94 4.22 -19.64 25.33
N SER A 95 2.92 -19.95 25.44
CA SER A 95 2.25 -20.85 24.50
C SER A 95 2.09 -20.15 23.15
N VAL A 96 2.46 -20.84 22.08
CA VAL A 96 2.24 -20.42 20.69
C VAL A 96 1.42 -21.48 19.97
N ARG A 97 0.69 -21.05 18.94
CA ARG A 97 -0.11 -21.91 18.10
C ARG A 97 0.47 -21.92 16.69
N ALA A 98 0.62 -23.12 16.14
CA ALA A 98 0.95 -23.31 14.74
C ALA A 98 -0.30 -23.20 13.86
N PHE A 99 -0.11 -22.90 12.59
CA PHE A 99 -1.19 -22.72 11.63
C PHE A 99 -1.51 -24.01 10.87
N GLU A 100 -2.33 -23.89 9.82
CA GLU A 100 -2.77 -25.02 9.00
C GLU A 100 -1.61 -25.76 8.31
N ASP A 101 -0.45 -25.12 8.16
CA ASP A 101 0.75 -25.67 7.55
C ASP A 101 1.83 -26.05 8.57
N GLY A 102 1.51 -26.03 9.88
CA GLY A 102 2.46 -26.38 10.95
C GLY A 102 3.48 -25.29 11.26
N ARG A 103 3.34 -24.07 10.72
CA ARG A 103 4.21 -22.93 11.06
C ARG A 103 3.71 -22.16 12.26
N VAL A 104 4.64 -21.66 13.06
CA VAL A 104 4.40 -20.62 14.07
C VAL A 104 4.98 -19.32 13.52
N LEU A 105 4.15 -18.29 13.34
CA LEU A 105 4.59 -16.95 12.93
C LEU A 105 4.84 -16.09 14.16
N LEU A 106 5.99 -15.43 14.17
CA LEU A 106 6.39 -14.42 15.13
C LEU A 106 6.60 -13.10 14.36
N PRO A 107 5.64 -12.16 14.40
CA PRO A 107 5.76 -10.91 13.66
C PRO A 107 7.04 -10.15 13.99
N GLY A 108 7.63 -9.52 12.97
CA GLY A 108 8.95 -8.87 13.07
C GLY A 108 10.17 -9.82 13.09
N LEU A 109 9.98 -11.13 13.24
CA LEU A 109 11.09 -12.09 13.35
C LEU A 109 11.11 -13.14 12.24
N GLY A 110 10.00 -13.84 11.99
CA GLY A 110 10.00 -14.95 11.05
C GLY A 110 9.00 -16.06 11.39
N THR A 111 9.27 -17.26 10.89
CA THR A 111 8.47 -18.45 11.17
C THR A 111 9.31 -19.57 11.77
N LEU A 112 8.72 -20.36 12.65
CA LEU A 112 9.27 -21.64 13.14
C LEU A 112 8.43 -22.77 12.54
N ARG A 113 9.07 -23.87 12.13
CA ARG A 113 8.38 -25.09 11.66
C ARG A 113 8.59 -26.24 12.64
N GLY A 114 7.63 -27.16 12.73
CA GLY A 114 7.78 -28.37 13.52
C GLY A 114 6.48 -28.86 14.15
N PRO A 115 5.66 -27.98 14.77
CA PRO A 115 4.38 -28.40 15.30
C PRO A 115 3.45 -28.95 14.23
N GLU A 116 2.58 -29.87 14.65
CA GLU A 116 1.47 -30.34 13.84
C GLU A 116 0.54 -29.16 13.45
N PRO A 117 -0.19 -29.27 12.33
CA PRO A 117 -1.20 -28.29 11.96
C PRO A 117 -2.15 -27.95 13.11
N PHE A 118 -2.30 -26.65 13.39
CA PHE A 118 -3.08 -26.12 14.52
C PHE A 118 -2.60 -26.54 15.93
N GLY A 119 -1.45 -27.22 16.02
CA GLY A 119 -0.83 -27.67 17.25
C GLY A 119 -0.35 -26.50 18.11
N ARG A 120 -0.09 -26.80 19.38
CA ARG A 120 0.50 -25.84 20.32
C ARG A 120 1.91 -26.26 20.68
N ALA A 121 2.76 -25.27 20.90
CA ALA A 121 4.11 -25.43 21.40
C ALA A 121 4.43 -24.33 22.42
N THR A 122 5.49 -24.52 23.18
CA THR A 122 6.02 -23.55 24.12
C THR A 122 7.20 -22.83 23.47
N LEU A 123 6.98 -21.56 23.12
CA LEU A 123 8.05 -20.64 22.74
C LEU A 123 8.87 -20.30 23.98
N HIS A 124 10.19 -20.34 23.86
CA HIS A 124 11.14 -19.89 24.88
C HIS A 124 12.41 -19.38 24.21
N VAL A 125 13.26 -18.70 24.98
CA VAL A 125 14.54 -18.15 24.49
C VAL A 125 15.69 -19.05 24.93
N VAL A 126 16.57 -19.40 24.00
CA VAL A 126 17.85 -20.09 24.25
C VAL A 126 18.92 -19.32 23.49
N ASP A 127 19.95 -18.83 24.19
CA ASP A 127 21.05 -18.05 23.60
C ASP A 127 20.53 -16.87 22.74
N ASP A 128 19.60 -16.09 23.30
CA ASP A 128 18.91 -14.96 22.63
C ASP A 128 18.07 -15.32 21.39
N GLU A 129 17.91 -16.60 21.07
CA GLU A 129 17.10 -17.06 19.94
C GLU A 129 15.78 -17.71 20.38
N PRO A 130 14.67 -17.44 19.67
CA PRO A 130 13.40 -18.14 19.91
C PRO A 130 13.50 -19.61 19.50
N ARG A 131 12.99 -20.50 20.36
CA ARG A 131 12.93 -21.96 20.17
C ARG A 131 11.59 -22.51 20.63
N LEU A 132 11.20 -23.65 20.06
CA LEU A 132 10.02 -24.42 20.47
C LEU A 132 10.48 -25.58 21.35
N ARG A 133 9.95 -25.69 22.58
CA ARG A 133 10.39 -26.70 23.56
C ARG A 133 10.11 -28.12 23.08
N GLU A 134 8.96 -28.34 22.49
CA GLU A 134 8.47 -29.63 21.99
C GLU A 134 9.08 -29.99 20.62
N HIS A 135 9.70 -29.01 19.95
CA HIS A 135 10.32 -29.17 18.63
C HIS A 135 11.73 -28.56 18.65
N PRO A 136 12.70 -29.23 19.32
CA PRO A 136 14.04 -28.67 19.53
C PRO A 136 14.82 -28.47 18.22
N ASP A 137 14.43 -29.12 17.12
CA ASP A 137 15.02 -28.96 15.79
C ASP A 137 14.42 -27.80 15.00
N ALA A 138 13.31 -27.20 15.48
CA ALA A 138 12.73 -26.01 14.87
C ALA A 138 13.74 -24.85 14.89
N ARG A 139 13.94 -24.21 13.75
CA ARG A 139 14.79 -23.01 13.61
C ARG A 139 13.95 -21.87 13.07
N LEU A 140 14.26 -20.66 13.54
CA LEU A 140 13.60 -19.45 13.06
C LEU A 140 14.05 -19.18 11.62
N GLU A 141 13.11 -19.20 10.70
CA GLU A 141 13.30 -18.82 9.31
C GLU A 141 12.84 -17.37 9.13
N PRO A 142 13.72 -16.42 8.77
CA PRO A 142 13.30 -15.06 8.47
C PRO A 142 12.41 -15.03 7.23
N LEU A 143 11.49 -14.07 7.18
CA LEU A 143 10.65 -13.85 6.01
C LEU A 143 11.47 -13.18 4.88
N PRO A 144 11.20 -13.52 3.60
CA PRO A 144 11.83 -12.84 2.48
C PRO A 144 11.49 -11.35 2.47
N ARG A 145 12.32 -10.55 1.79
CA ARG A 145 12.16 -9.10 1.69
C ARG A 145 12.35 -8.62 0.26
N ALA A 146 11.67 -7.53 -0.09
CA ALA A 146 11.92 -6.72 -1.27
C ALA A 146 12.25 -5.29 -0.78
N GLY A 147 13.54 -4.95 -0.74
CA GLY A 147 14.02 -3.74 -0.08
C GLY A 147 13.56 -3.67 1.40
N PRO A 148 12.92 -2.55 1.83
CA PRO A 148 12.42 -2.40 3.20
C PRO A 148 11.16 -3.22 3.51
N ILE A 149 10.48 -3.81 2.52
CA ILE A 149 9.18 -4.47 2.73
C ILE A 149 9.38 -5.97 2.99
N VAL A 150 8.73 -6.49 4.03
CA VAL A 150 8.67 -7.94 4.29
C VAL A 150 7.65 -8.58 3.36
N VAL A 151 7.98 -9.71 2.76
CA VAL A 151 7.07 -10.47 1.90
C VAL A 151 6.61 -11.71 2.65
N TYR A 152 5.30 -11.92 2.77
CA TYR A 152 4.74 -13.11 3.40
C TYR A 152 4.52 -14.20 2.35
N PRO A 153 5.29 -15.31 2.37
CA PRO A 153 5.31 -16.26 1.27
C PRO A 153 4.35 -17.44 1.48
N TYR A 154 3.45 -17.39 2.45
CA TYR A 154 2.62 -18.55 2.83
C TYR A 154 1.14 -18.21 2.78
N ARG A 155 0.30 -19.21 2.48
CA ARG A 155 -1.14 -19.08 2.70
C ARG A 155 -1.40 -19.24 4.20
N HIS A 156 -2.29 -18.42 4.76
CA HIS A 156 -2.53 -18.40 6.18
C HIS A 156 -3.99 -18.06 6.52
N PRO A 157 -4.64 -18.72 7.50
CA PRO A 157 -6.03 -18.45 7.89
C PRO A 157 -6.39 -16.99 8.17
N TRP A 158 -5.51 -16.20 8.80
CA TRP A 158 -5.67 -14.75 8.98
C TRP A 158 -5.84 -13.97 7.65
N LEU A 159 -5.38 -14.51 6.51
CA LEU A 159 -5.63 -13.92 5.18
C LEU A 159 -7.08 -14.14 4.71
N ARG A 160 -7.83 -15.07 5.32
CA ARG A 160 -9.17 -15.47 4.86
C ARG A 160 -10.15 -14.30 4.76
N PRO A 161 -10.26 -13.37 5.73
CA PRO A 161 -11.15 -12.21 5.61
C PRO A 161 -10.84 -11.34 4.37
N TYR A 162 -9.64 -11.47 3.82
CA TYR A 162 -9.08 -10.64 2.76
C TYR A 162 -9.09 -11.35 1.40
N THR A 163 -8.95 -12.67 1.37
CA THR A 163 -8.84 -13.43 0.11
C THR A 163 -10.06 -14.31 -0.18
N ASP A 164 -11.03 -14.38 0.74
CA ASP A 164 -12.21 -15.23 0.59
C ASP A 164 -13.44 -14.44 0.12
N LEU A 165 -13.66 -14.41 -1.20
CA LEU A 165 -14.89 -13.84 -1.73
C LEU A 165 -16.05 -14.84 -1.52
N HIS A 166 -17.04 -14.48 -0.70
CA HIS A 166 -18.24 -15.29 -0.47
C HIS A 166 -17.98 -16.75 -0.04
N GLY A 167 -16.89 -17.04 0.66
CA GLY A 167 -16.59 -18.37 1.19
C GLY A 167 -16.06 -19.39 0.17
N LYS A 168 -15.67 -18.96 -1.03
CA LYS A 168 -15.35 -19.86 -2.16
C LYS A 168 -13.89 -19.82 -2.61
N HIS A 169 -13.12 -18.79 -2.28
CA HIS A 169 -11.86 -18.52 -2.98
C HIS A 169 -10.61 -18.72 -2.14
N TYR A 170 -10.73 -18.81 -0.81
CA TYR A 170 -9.57 -18.97 0.07
C TYR A 170 -8.77 -20.25 -0.24
N ALA A 171 -9.46 -21.39 -0.42
CA ALA A 171 -8.79 -22.68 -0.67
C ALA A 171 -7.96 -22.67 -1.97
N ASP A 172 -8.42 -21.94 -2.97
CA ASP A 172 -7.79 -21.85 -4.30
C ASP A 172 -6.77 -20.70 -4.39
N THR A 173 -6.70 -19.84 -3.36
CA THR A 173 -5.74 -18.72 -3.33
C THR A 173 -4.33 -19.26 -3.11
N ARG A 174 -3.44 -18.98 -4.06
CA ARG A 174 -2.02 -19.35 -3.97
C ARG A 174 -1.20 -18.17 -3.50
N VAL A 175 -0.23 -18.40 -2.63
CA VAL A 175 0.70 -17.37 -2.13
C VAL A 175 2.16 -17.78 -2.37
N GLU A 176 2.50 -19.01 -2.03
CA GLU A 176 3.90 -19.48 -2.09
C GLU A 176 4.48 -19.51 -3.50
N GLU A 177 3.76 -20.13 -4.45
CA GLU A 177 4.20 -20.22 -5.85
C GLU A 177 4.30 -18.83 -6.52
N PRO A 178 3.28 -17.95 -6.43
CA PRO A 178 3.37 -16.58 -6.92
C PRO A 178 4.53 -15.80 -6.30
N THR A 179 4.74 -15.94 -4.99
CA THR A 179 5.85 -15.28 -4.29
C THR A 179 7.20 -15.75 -4.84
N ARG A 180 7.39 -17.06 -4.98
CA ARG A 180 8.64 -17.63 -5.52
C ARG A 180 8.96 -17.12 -6.92
N HIS A 181 7.94 -16.99 -7.77
CA HIS A 181 8.10 -16.58 -9.16
C HIS A 181 8.30 -15.07 -9.35
N ASN A 182 7.81 -14.26 -8.41
CA ASN A 182 7.76 -12.81 -8.58
C ASN A 182 8.59 -12.01 -7.57
N LEU A 183 9.19 -12.64 -6.57
CA LEU A 183 10.00 -11.93 -5.57
C LEU A 183 11.14 -11.13 -6.20
N SER A 184 11.78 -11.66 -7.25
CA SER A 184 12.82 -10.94 -7.98
C SER A 184 12.28 -9.69 -8.68
N SER A 185 11.15 -9.81 -9.39
CA SER A 185 10.50 -8.67 -10.06
C SER A 185 10.04 -7.61 -9.07
N LEU A 186 9.49 -8.02 -7.91
CA LEU A 186 9.12 -7.12 -6.83
C LEU A 186 10.34 -6.41 -6.23
N THR A 187 11.47 -7.11 -6.09
CA THR A 187 12.73 -6.53 -5.60
C THR A 187 13.26 -5.50 -6.59
N GLU A 188 13.31 -5.84 -7.88
CA GLU A 188 13.72 -4.92 -8.95
C GLU A 188 12.80 -3.68 -9.02
N ALA A 189 11.50 -3.83 -8.77
CA ALA A 189 10.58 -2.70 -8.69
C ALA A 189 10.92 -1.72 -7.54
N MET A 190 11.32 -2.24 -6.38
CA MET A 190 11.79 -1.40 -5.26
C MET A 190 13.08 -0.67 -5.61
N GLU A 191 14.02 -1.32 -6.29
CA GLU A 191 15.27 -0.71 -6.77
C GLU A 191 14.99 0.39 -7.82
N LEU A 192 14.05 0.15 -8.75
CA LEU A 192 13.59 1.15 -9.71
C LEU A 192 12.96 2.37 -9.02
N LEU A 193 12.13 2.14 -8.00
CA LEU A 193 11.54 3.21 -7.21
C LEU A 193 12.60 3.99 -6.42
N GLU A 194 13.57 3.32 -5.81
CA GLU A 194 14.68 3.99 -5.12
C GLU A 194 15.48 4.89 -6.07
N ALA A 195 15.76 4.40 -7.29
CA ALA A 195 16.55 5.13 -8.27
C ALA A 195 15.80 6.30 -8.93
N THR A 196 14.50 6.16 -9.18
CA THR A 196 13.73 7.12 -9.99
C THR A 196 12.75 7.97 -9.17
N SER A 197 12.28 7.46 -8.05
CA SER A 197 11.29 8.11 -7.17
C SER A 197 11.64 7.90 -5.69
N PRO A 198 12.84 8.32 -5.24
CA PRO A 198 13.38 7.99 -3.91
C PRO A 198 12.46 8.40 -2.75
N ARG A 199 11.64 9.43 -2.94
CA ARG A 199 10.66 9.86 -1.93
C ARG A 199 9.49 8.89 -1.79
N GLN A 200 8.91 8.47 -2.90
CA GLN A 200 7.87 7.43 -2.88
C GLN A 200 8.44 6.11 -2.35
N HIS A 201 9.68 5.76 -2.71
CA HIS A 201 10.38 4.61 -2.12
C HIS A 201 10.50 4.73 -0.59
N ALA A 202 10.97 5.87 -0.09
CA ALA A 202 11.09 6.11 1.35
C ALA A 202 9.73 6.07 2.06
N GLU A 203 8.68 6.63 1.45
CA GLU A 203 7.33 6.56 1.99
C GLU A 203 6.80 5.13 2.03
N LEU A 204 6.99 4.34 0.96
CA LEU A 204 6.61 2.93 0.95
C LEU A 204 7.36 2.16 2.04
N GLY A 205 8.66 2.38 2.22
CA GLY A 205 9.43 1.75 3.30
C GLY A 205 8.94 2.16 4.70
N ARG A 206 8.42 3.38 4.84
CA ARG A 206 7.88 3.89 6.09
C ARG A 206 6.45 3.45 6.37
N ASP A 207 5.63 3.26 5.34
CA ASP A 207 4.19 3.00 5.49
C ASP A 207 3.81 1.54 5.28
N LEU A 208 4.55 0.81 4.46
CA LEU A 208 4.35 -0.62 4.23
C LEU A 208 5.22 -1.45 5.17
N ARG A 209 4.64 -2.53 5.66
CA ARG A 209 5.29 -3.52 6.53
C ARG A 209 5.25 -4.90 5.90
N LEU A 210 4.19 -5.20 5.16
CA LEU A 210 3.94 -6.52 4.62
C LEU A 210 3.43 -6.45 3.18
N ALA A 211 4.02 -7.23 2.29
CA ALA A 211 3.48 -7.53 0.98
C ALA A 211 3.10 -9.02 0.91
N ILE A 212 1.95 -9.31 0.34
CA ILE A 212 1.49 -10.68 0.07
C ILE A 212 1.25 -10.79 -1.44
N ILE A 213 2.07 -11.59 -2.11
CA ILE A 213 1.89 -11.87 -3.54
C ILE A 213 0.90 -13.01 -3.65
N VAL A 214 -0.26 -12.75 -4.25
CA VAL A 214 -1.35 -13.72 -4.36
C VAL A 214 -1.67 -14.01 -5.81
N HIS A 215 -2.10 -15.23 -6.09
CA HIS A 215 -2.73 -15.57 -7.37
C HIS A 215 -4.09 -16.21 -7.09
N GLN A 216 -5.12 -15.49 -7.52
CA GLN A 216 -6.51 -15.93 -7.55
C GLN A 216 -7.21 -15.06 -8.61
N PRO A 217 -7.65 -15.62 -9.76
CA PRO A 217 -8.23 -14.84 -10.85
C PRO A 217 -9.38 -13.89 -10.49
N ALA A 218 -10.12 -14.20 -9.41
CA ALA A 218 -11.22 -13.37 -8.93
C ALA A 218 -10.78 -12.20 -8.01
N LEU A 219 -9.54 -12.18 -7.52
CA LEU A 219 -9.02 -11.14 -6.64
C LEU A 219 -8.26 -10.07 -7.45
N ALA A 220 -8.57 -8.81 -7.16
CA ALA A 220 -7.69 -7.70 -7.50
C ALA A 220 -6.67 -7.49 -6.37
N SER A 221 -5.58 -6.77 -6.66
CA SER A 221 -4.74 -6.22 -5.61
C SER A 221 -5.53 -5.31 -4.69
N MET A 222 -5.14 -5.25 -3.42
CA MET A 222 -5.85 -4.44 -2.45
C MET A 222 -4.98 -4.07 -1.24
N ALA A 223 -5.43 -3.03 -0.55
CA ALA A 223 -5.01 -2.65 0.78
C ALA A 223 -6.23 -2.16 1.55
N GLY A 224 -6.21 -2.26 2.89
CA GLY A 224 -7.35 -1.89 3.69
C GLY A 224 -6.98 -1.50 5.12
N LEU A 225 -7.79 -0.65 5.72
CA LEU A 225 -7.61 -0.20 7.11
C LEU A 225 -7.57 -1.36 8.13
N PRO A 226 -8.40 -2.43 8.01
CA PRO A 226 -8.35 -3.55 8.95
C PRO A 226 -7.05 -4.36 8.94
N ILE A 227 -6.19 -4.12 7.95
CA ILE A 227 -4.85 -4.69 7.83
C ILE A 227 -3.86 -3.60 7.38
N HIS A 228 -3.94 -2.46 8.05
CA HIS A 228 -3.12 -1.30 7.72
C HIS A 228 -1.63 -1.66 7.70
N GLY A 229 -0.91 -1.17 6.68
CA GLY A 229 0.50 -1.48 6.46
C GLY A 229 0.75 -2.77 5.64
N ALA A 230 -0.29 -3.53 5.31
CA ALA A 230 -0.17 -4.64 4.35
C ALA A 230 -0.75 -4.30 2.98
N VAL A 231 -0.14 -4.87 1.94
CA VAL A 231 -0.66 -4.85 0.57
C VAL A 231 -0.76 -6.27 0.02
N PHE A 232 -1.85 -6.55 -0.68
CA PHE A 232 -2.05 -7.76 -1.46
C PHE A 232 -1.79 -7.42 -2.93
N LEU A 233 -0.87 -8.13 -3.56
CA LEU A 233 -0.44 -7.92 -4.93
C LEU A 233 -0.94 -9.12 -5.76
N SER A 234 -2.04 -8.94 -6.47
CA SER A 234 -2.69 -10.02 -7.24
C SER A 234 -2.04 -10.17 -8.61
N VAL A 235 -1.28 -11.23 -8.79
CA VAL A 235 -0.54 -11.53 -10.03
C VAL A 235 -1.31 -12.50 -10.91
N ARG A 236 -1.06 -12.45 -12.23
CA ARG A 236 -1.66 -13.34 -13.24
C ARG A 236 -0.64 -14.31 -13.85
N GLY A 237 0.55 -14.39 -13.25
CA GLY A 237 1.63 -15.25 -13.68
C GLY A 237 2.97 -14.69 -13.25
N HIS A 238 3.86 -14.52 -14.23
CA HIS A 238 5.13 -13.82 -14.05
C HIS A 238 4.94 -12.36 -14.45
N GLU A 239 4.91 -11.49 -13.46
CA GLU A 239 4.74 -10.05 -13.66
C GLU A 239 6.09 -9.35 -13.79
N SER A 240 6.08 -8.23 -14.52
CA SER A 240 7.27 -7.42 -14.71
C SER A 240 7.57 -6.55 -13.47
N PRO A 241 8.78 -6.00 -13.35
CA PRO A 241 9.07 -4.97 -12.35
C PRO A 241 8.16 -3.74 -12.50
N ILE A 242 7.71 -3.42 -13.72
CA ILE A 242 6.83 -2.25 -13.97
C ILE A 242 5.44 -2.48 -13.38
N PHE A 243 4.89 -3.70 -13.49
CA PHE A 243 3.67 -4.09 -12.78
C PHE A 243 3.81 -3.83 -11.28
N PHE A 244 4.91 -4.27 -10.68
CA PHE A 244 5.13 -4.10 -9.25
C PHE A 244 5.36 -2.65 -8.83
N VAL A 245 5.99 -1.81 -9.66
CA VAL A 245 6.09 -0.35 -9.40
C VAL A 245 4.69 0.25 -9.30
N GLU A 246 3.82 -0.03 -10.28
CA GLU A 246 2.45 0.46 -10.28
C GLU A 246 1.68 -0.02 -9.05
N GLU A 247 1.70 -1.33 -8.78
CA GLU A 247 0.93 -1.92 -7.70
C GLU A 247 1.43 -1.51 -6.31
N LEU A 248 2.74 -1.40 -6.09
CA LEU A 248 3.30 -0.91 -4.83
C LEU A 248 2.87 0.53 -4.56
N VAL A 249 2.95 1.41 -5.56
CA VAL A 249 2.58 2.82 -5.40
C VAL A 249 1.07 2.99 -5.28
N HIS A 250 0.27 2.19 -6.00
CA HIS A 250 -1.18 2.19 -5.90
C HIS A 250 -1.63 1.71 -4.52
N GLN A 251 -1.27 0.48 -4.13
CA GLN A 251 -1.71 -0.12 -2.87
C GLN A 251 -1.06 0.55 -1.66
N GLY A 252 0.22 0.92 -1.75
CA GLY A 252 0.89 1.76 -0.76
C GLY A 252 0.31 3.17 -0.69
N GLY A 253 -0.20 3.68 -1.81
CA GLY A 253 -1.01 4.89 -1.87
C GLY A 253 -2.25 4.79 -0.99
N HIS A 254 -2.97 3.67 -1.03
CA HIS A 254 -4.12 3.47 -0.15
C HIS A 254 -3.74 3.47 1.35
N VAL A 255 -2.65 2.77 1.70
CA VAL A 255 -2.12 2.76 3.08
C VAL A 255 -1.75 4.17 3.52
N THR A 256 -0.99 4.90 2.71
CA THR A 256 -0.58 6.28 3.00
C THR A 256 -1.79 7.20 3.13
N PHE A 257 -2.74 7.11 2.20
CA PHE A 257 -3.88 8.01 2.16
C PHE A 257 -4.75 7.88 3.40
N SER A 258 -4.94 6.66 3.92
CA SER A 258 -5.67 6.44 5.17
C SER A 258 -5.10 7.24 6.35
N LYS A 259 -3.80 7.57 6.34
CA LYS A 259 -3.16 8.48 7.30
C LYS A 259 -3.44 9.93 6.92
N VAL A 260 -3.23 10.31 5.66
CA VAL A 260 -3.43 11.69 5.17
C VAL A 260 -4.84 12.20 5.46
N ILE A 261 -5.86 11.34 5.31
CA ILE A 261 -7.28 11.67 5.54
C ILE A 261 -7.84 11.07 6.83
N ALA A 262 -6.98 10.74 7.82
CA ALA A 262 -7.42 10.15 9.09
C ALA A 262 -8.45 11.02 9.83
N ASP A 263 -8.49 12.33 9.56
CA ASP A 263 -9.56 13.24 9.96
C ASP A 263 -10.27 13.83 8.73
N TRP A 264 -11.09 13.01 8.08
CA TRP A 264 -11.81 13.37 6.85
C TRP A 264 -12.70 14.61 7.02
N SER A 265 -13.15 14.92 8.24
CA SER A 265 -13.95 16.12 8.56
C SER A 265 -13.19 17.44 8.35
N LYS A 266 -11.85 17.40 8.34
CA LYS A 266 -11.01 18.55 7.99
C LYS A 266 -10.78 18.69 6.49
N VAL A 267 -11.15 17.68 5.70
CA VAL A 267 -10.84 17.57 4.27
C VAL A 267 -12.11 17.79 3.45
N LEU A 268 -13.18 17.06 3.74
CA LEU A 268 -14.44 17.06 2.98
C LEU A 268 -15.48 17.94 3.67
N ALA A 269 -16.17 18.80 2.89
CA ALA A 269 -17.27 19.62 3.39
C ALA A 269 -18.64 18.89 3.38
N ILE A 270 -18.66 17.68 2.82
CA ILE A 270 -19.82 16.78 2.78
C ILE A 270 -19.45 15.42 3.38
N PRO A 271 -20.43 14.58 3.78
CA PRO A 271 -20.15 13.25 4.30
C PRO A 271 -19.33 12.39 3.32
N TYR A 272 -18.31 11.69 3.83
CA TYR A 272 -17.48 10.76 3.05
C TYR A 272 -18.32 9.78 2.22
N ALA A 273 -19.38 9.24 2.83
CA ALA A 273 -20.28 8.24 2.27
C ALA A 273 -21.32 8.80 1.27
N THR A 274 -21.25 10.09 0.91
CA THR A 274 -22.14 10.67 -0.11
C THR A 274 -21.93 9.92 -1.43
N PRO A 275 -22.95 9.28 -2.03
CA PRO A 275 -22.78 8.55 -3.28
C PRO A 275 -22.43 9.49 -4.45
N MET A 276 -21.49 9.07 -5.31
CA MET A 276 -21.10 9.80 -6.51
C MET A 276 -22.28 10.03 -7.46
N SER A 277 -23.20 9.07 -7.58
CA SER A 277 -24.44 9.21 -8.36
C SER A 277 -25.27 10.46 -7.99
N ARG A 278 -25.22 10.92 -6.74
CA ARG A 278 -25.89 12.17 -6.31
C ARG A 278 -25.14 13.43 -6.72
N LEU A 279 -23.85 13.33 -6.98
CA LEU A 279 -22.99 14.46 -7.36
C LEU A 279 -22.87 14.60 -8.88
N THR A 280 -22.79 13.48 -9.60
CA THR A 280 -22.57 13.45 -11.05
C THR A 280 -23.86 13.23 -11.85
N GLY A 281 -24.90 12.68 -11.22
CA GLY A 281 -26.11 12.22 -11.91
C GLY A 281 -25.96 10.86 -12.60
N ASP A 282 -24.81 10.20 -12.46
CA ASP A 282 -24.55 8.86 -13.02
C ASP A 282 -25.08 7.80 -12.04
N GLU A 283 -26.23 7.21 -12.34
CA GLU A 283 -26.88 6.19 -11.50
C GLU A 283 -26.05 4.91 -11.34
N ASP A 284 -25.11 4.66 -12.27
CA ASP A 284 -24.25 3.47 -12.28
C ASP A 284 -22.98 3.64 -11.41
N ASP A 285 -22.74 4.81 -10.80
CA ASP A 285 -21.64 5.05 -9.86
C ASP A 285 -22.11 5.11 -8.40
N PRO A 286 -22.26 3.96 -7.72
CA PRO A 286 -22.68 3.90 -6.32
C PRO A 286 -21.56 4.23 -5.33
N ARG A 287 -20.34 4.50 -5.81
CA ARG A 287 -19.17 4.65 -4.93
C ARG A 287 -19.32 5.90 -4.04
N PRO A 288 -18.81 5.87 -2.80
CA PRO A 288 -18.66 7.06 -1.97
C PRO A 288 -17.78 8.14 -2.61
N PHE A 289 -18.12 9.41 -2.38
CA PHE A 289 -17.30 10.56 -2.77
C PHE A 289 -15.89 10.49 -2.18
N GLY A 290 -15.78 10.09 -0.92
CA GLY A 290 -14.48 9.88 -0.29
C GLY A 290 -13.61 8.85 -1.02
N ASP A 291 -14.21 7.79 -1.56
CA ASP A 291 -13.52 6.77 -2.35
C ASP A 291 -13.12 7.31 -3.74
N ALA A 292 -13.88 8.24 -4.32
CA ALA A 292 -13.49 8.92 -5.56
C ALA A 292 -12.28 9.85 -5.35
N VAL A 293 -12.26 10.63 -4.26
CA VAL A 293 -11.08 11.44 -3.88
C VAL A 293 -9.87 10.54 -3.63
N HIS A 294 -10.08 9.42 -2.93
CA HIS A 294 -9.06 8.41 -2.66
C HIS A 294 -8.48 7.81 -3.94
N GLY A 295 -9.32 7.41 -4.90
CA GLY A 295 -8.86 6.87 -6.18
C GLY A 295 -8.03 7.87 -6.98
N ASN A 296 -8.38 9.16 -6.94
CA ASN A 296 -7.58 10.19 -7.59
C ASN A 296 -6.21 10.38 -6.91
N TYR A 297 -6.14 10.28 -5.57
CA TYR A 297 -4.86 10.30 -4.85
C TYR A 297 -3.93 9.17 -5.31
N THR A 298 -4.42 7.94 -5.39
CA THR A 298 -3.59 6.80 -5.80
C THR A 298 -3.18 6.89 -7.27
N LEU A 299 -4.08 7.33 -8.16
CA LEU A 299 -3.77 7.55 -9.58
C LEU A 299 -2.69 8.61 -9.80
N VAL A 300 -2.75 9.74 -9.08
CA VAL A 300 -1.70 10.78 -9.15
C VAL A 300 -0.34 10.18 -8.81
N ARG A 301 -0.27 9.39 -7.75
CA ARG A 301 0.98 8.75 -7.32
C ARG A 301 1.51 7.75 -8.33
N MET A 302 0.64 6.91 -8.89
CA MET A 302 1.02 5.96 -9.95
C MET A 302 1.61 6.70 -11.15
N VAL A 303 0.95 7.76 -11.62
CA VAL A 303 1.43 8.54 -12.77
C VAL A 303 2.80 9.18 -12.47
N LEU A 304 3.01 9.72 -11.27
CA LEU A 304 4.30 10.27 -10.84
C LEU A 304 5.41 9.22 -10.89
N ALA A 305 5.17 8.02 -10.33
CA ALA A 305 6.14 6.93 -10.31
C ALA A 305 6.49 6.47 -11.73
N LEU A 306 5.47 6.26 -12.55
CA LEU A 306 5.63 5.76 -13.92
C LEU A 306 6.24 6.81 -14.86
N GLU A 307 5.95 8.10 -14.65
CA GLU A 307 6.60 9.19 -15.39
C GLU A 307 8.12 9.16 -15.18
N ALA A 308 8.58 9.01 -13.94
CA ALA A 308 10.00 9.00 -13.63
C ALA A 308 10.76 7.86 -14.33
N LEU A 309 10.08 6.71 -14.54
CA LEU A 309 10.65 5.57 -15.27
C LEU A 309 10.84 5.85 -16.78
N LEU A 310 10.10 6.80 -17.37
CA LEU A 310 10.22 7.12 -18.80
C LEU A 310 11.55 7.76 -19.18
N ASP A 311 12.34 8.25 -18.24
CA ASP A 311 13.67 8.79 -18.54
C ASP A 311 14.79 7.87 -18.07
N TYR A 312 14.47 6.77 -17.38
CA TYR A 312 15.47 5.93 -16.75
C TYR A 312 16.12 4.98 -17.78
N PRO A 313 17.46 5.01 -17.97
CA PRO A 313 18.12 4.27 -19.05
C PRO A 313 17.92 2.75 -19.04
N LEU A 314 17.69 2.15 -17.87
CA LEU A 314 17.46 0.71 -17.74
C LEU A 314 16.05 0.30 -18.18
N VAL A 315 15.09 1.23 -18.18
CA VAL A 315 13.72 1.00 -18.64
C VAL A 315 13.66 1.21 -20.16
N ARG A 316 13.92 0.13 -20.89
CA ARG A 316 14.01 0.09 -22.37
C ARG A 316 13.28 -1.10 -22.96
N GLY A 317 13.07 -1.08 -24.28
CA GLY A 317 12.39 -2.16 -25.00
C GLY A 317 10.97 -2.40 -24.47
N HIS A 318 10.65 -3.66 -24.16
CA HIS A 318 9.32 -4.06 -23.68
C HIS A 318 8.94 -3.37 -22.34
N LEU A 319 9.88 -3.16 -21.41
CA LEU A 319 9.57 -2.47 -20.14
C LEU A 319 9.14 -1.02 -20.37
N ARG A 320 9.85 -0.31 -21.26
CA ARG A 320 9.46 1.06 -21.64
C ARG A 320 8.08 1.08 -22.29
N HIS A 321 7.82 0.13 -23.17
CA HIS A 321 6.54 0.00 -23.85
C HIS A 321 5.40 -0.26 -22.86
N GLU A 322 5.63 -1.12 -21.87
CA GLU A 322 4.70 -1.35 -20.76
C GLU A 322 4.42 -0.08 -19.95
N VAL A 323 5.46 0.69 -19.58
CA VAL A 323 5.29 1.99 -18.88
C VAL A 323 4.41 2.93 -19.68
N LEU A 324 4.59 3.04 -21.01
CA LEU A 324 3.76 3.90 -21.85
C LEU A 324 2.28 3.52 -21.79
N GLY A 325 1.97 2.22 -21.84
CA GLY A 325 0.59 1.73 -21.72
C GLY A 325 -0.04 2.03 -20.37
N ARG A 326 0.69 1.74 -19.28
CA ARG A 326 0.22 1.98 -17.90
C ARG A 326 0.02 3.46 -17.61
N VAL A 327 0.92 4.33 -18.08
CA VAL A 327 0.77 5.79 -17.94
C VAL A 327 -0.42 6.31 -18.74
N ALA A 328 -0.60 5.86 -19.99
CA ALA A 328 -1.73 6.29 -20.81
C ALA A 328 -3.06 5.93 -20.17
N LEU A 329 -3.21 4.69 -19.68
CA LEU A 329 -4.41 4.24 -18.98
C LEU A 329 -4.64 5.04 -17.70
N SER A 330 -3.60 5.24 -16.89
CA SER A 330 -3.68 6.00 -15.64
C SER A 330 -4.07 7.46 -15.87
N LEU A 331 -3.53 8.12 -16.92
CA LEU A 331 -3.89 9.49 -17.28
C LEU A 331 -5.34 9.63 -17.73
N VAL A 332 -5.86 8.68 -18.51
CA VAL A 332 -7.28 8.69 -18.93
C VAL A 332 -8.19 8.57 -17.70
N ARG A 333 -7.87 7.66 -16.77
CA ARG A 333 -8.64 7.49 -15.54
C ARG A 333 -8.57 8.71 -14.63
N LEU A 334 -7.38 9.30 -14.49
CA LEU A 334 -7.18 10.49 -13.66
C LEU A 334 -7.94 11.69 -14.23
N GLU A 335 -7.99 11.87 -15.55
CA GLU A 335 -8.78 12.93 -16.18
C GLU A 335 -10.26 12.82 -15.81
N VAL A 336 -10.85 11.65 -16.04
CA VAL A 336 -12.27 11.39 -15.72
C VAL A 336 -12.51 11.56 -14.23
N GLY A 337 -11.66 10.97 -13.39
CA GLY A 337 -11.76 11.02 -11.95
C GLY A 337 -11.72 12.45 -11.40
N LEU A 338 -10.86 13.32 -11.95
CA LEU A 338 -10.75 14.72 -11.52
C LEU A 338 -11.97 15.54 -11.93
N GLN A 339 -12.48 15.35 -13.16
CA GLN A 339 -13.67 16.04 -13.63
C GLN A 339 -14.91 15.73 -12.77
N GLN A 340 -15.03 14.49 -12.29
CA GLN A 340 -16.13 14.06 -11.43
C GLN A 340 -16.15 14.73 -10.05
N ILE A 341 -15.00 15.21 -9.56
CA ILE A 341 -14.85 15.74 -8.20
C ILE A 341 -14.44 17.21 -8.16
N ASP A 342 -14.45 17.91 -9.30
CA ASP A 342 -14.01 19.30 -9.43
C ASP A 342 -15.10 20.30 -9.02
N HIS A 343 -15.37 20.38 -7.73
CA HIS A 343 -16.32 21.36 -7.20
C HIS A 343 -15.87 21.88 -5.81
N PRO A 344 -15.54 23.18 -5.67
CA PRO A 344 -15.01 23.74 -4.42
C PRO A 344 -15.90 23.50 -3.19
N GLY A 345 -17.22 23.50 -3.38
CA GLY A 345 -18.19 23.26 -2.29
C GLY A 345 -18.19 21.84 -1.71
N LEU A 346 -17.46 20.89 -2.30
CA LEU A 346 -17.32 19.52 -1.77
C LEU A 346 -16.23 19.42 -0.70
N TYR A 347 -15.39 20.45 -0.55
CA TYR A 347 -14.18 20.40 0.26
C TYR A 347 -14.10 21.53 1.27
N HIS A 348 -13.40 21.27 2.37
CA HIS A 348 -12.79 22.32 3.17
C HIS A 348 -11.45 22.75 2.54
N GLU A 349 -10.79 23.75 3.12
CA GLU A 349 -9.54 24.30 2.58
C GLU A 349 -8.47 23.23 2.32
N ARG A 350 -8.26 22.30 3.27
CA ARG A 350 -7.31 21.18 3.10
C ARG A 350 -7.68 20.30 1.90
N GLY A 351 -8.95 19.91 1.77
CA GLY A 351 -9.41 19.09 0.65
C GLY A 351 -9.32 19.81 -0.69
N TRP A 352 -9.66 21.10 -0.74
CA TRP A 352 -9.56 21.87 -1.97
C TRP A 352 -8.11 22.03 -2.43
N LEU A 353 -7.21 22.24 -1.47
CA LEU A 353 -5.79 22.33 -1.71
C LEU A 353 -5.22 20.99 -2.22
N MET A 354 -5.65 19.87 -1.65
CA MET A 354 -5.33 18.53 -2.16
C MET A 354 -5.82 18.35 -3.61
N HIS A 355 -7.09 18.65 -3.90
CA HIS A 355 -7.66 18.55 -5.24
C HIS A 355 -6.87 19.37 -6.27
N ARG A 356 -6.56 20.64 -5.96
CA ARG A 356 -5.74 21.49 -6.84
C ARG A 356 -4.35 20.89 -7.11
N ARG A 357 -3.76 20.18 -6.15
CA ARG A 357 -2.49 19.46 -6.38
C ARG A 357 -2.66 18.29 -7.33
N PHE A 358 -3.78 17.57 -7.24
CA PHE A 358 -4.08 16.49 -8.19
C PHE A 358 -4.25 17.04 -9.61
N VAL A 359 -5.01 18.13 -9.77
CA VAL A 359 -5.18 18.83 -11.06
C VAL A 359 -3.82 19.31 -11.59
N GLY A 360 -3.02 19.99 -10.77
CA GLY A 360 -1.70 20.47 -11.20
C GLY A 360 -0.73 19.34 -11.59
N ALA A 361 -0.80 18.19 -10.91
CA ALA A 361 -0.06 17.00 -11.31
C ALA A 361 -0.56 16.50 -12.68
N TYR A 362 -1.86 16.30 -12.85
CA TYR A 362 -2.45 15.87 -14.12
C TYR A 362 -2.10 16.80 -15.29
N GLU A 363 -2.22 18.13 -15.13
CA GLU A 363 -1.92 19.11 -16.18
C GLU A 363 -0.44 19.09 -16.60
N ARG A 364 0.47 18.95 -15.63
CA ARG A 364 1.91 18.80 -15.91
C ARG A 364 2.15 17.53 -16.74
N MET A 365 1.51 16.43 -16.36
CA MET A 365 1.70 15.12 -17.00
C MET A 365 1.08 15.07 -18.39
N SER A 366 -0.14 15.56 -18.54
CA SER A 366 -0.83 15.63 -19.82
C SER A 366 -0.08 16.52 -20.82
N ARG A 367 0.57 17.59 -20.38
CA ARG A 367 1.45 18.39 -21.26
C ARG A 367 2.68 17.62 -21.72
N ARG A 368 3.36 16.93 -20.80
CA ARG A 368 4.59 16.17 -21.10
C ARG A 368 4.31 14.94 -21.97
N LEU A 369 3.22 14.25 -21.69
CA LEU A 369 2.90 12.93 -22.23
C LEU A 369 1.68 12.94 -23.16
N GLY A 370 1.21 14.12 -23.58
CA GLY A 370 0.09 14.25 -24.52
C GLY A 370 0.32 13.49 -25.82
N TRP A 371 1.58 13.37 -26.25
CA TRP A 371 1.96 12.56 -27.41
C TRP A 371 1.74 11.06 -27.20
N VAL A 372 1.86 10.55 -25.96
CA VAL A 372 1.61 9.15 -25.63
C VAL A 372 0.13 8.85 -25.86
N ARG A 373 -0.76 9.67 -25.27
CA ARG A 373 -2.21 9.52 -25.44
C ARG A 373 -2.67 9.55 -26.90
N ALA A 374 -1.97 10.28 -27.76
CA ALA A 374 -2.30 10.34 -29.18
C ALA A 374 -1.84 9.12 -29.99
N ARG A 375 -0.97 8.26 -29.42
CA ARG A 375 -0.29 7.17 -30.14
C ARG A 375 -0.54 5.78 -29.60
N VAL A 376 -1.01 5.65 -28.35
CA VAL A 376 -1.33 4.34 -27.78
C VAL A 376 -2.84 4.16 -27.56
N GLU A 377 -3.31 2.97 -27.90
CA GLU A 377 -4.68 2.51 -27.69
C GLU A 377 -4.80 1.77 -26.35
N VAL A 378 -5.73 2.21 -25.51
CA VAL A 378 -5.98 1.65 -24.16
C VAL A 378 -7.45 1.42 -23.85
N ARG A 379 -8.38 1.62 -24.81
CA ARG A 379 -9.83 1.50 -24.59
C ARG A 379 -10.27 0.10 -24.17
N ASP A 380 -9.60 -0.94 -24.66
CA ASP A 380 -9.93 -2.34 -24.36
C ASP A 380 -9.21 -2.88 -23.11
N GLN A 381 -8.52 -2.01 -22.35
CA GLN A 381 -7.83 -2.41 -21.13
C GLN A 381 -8.82 -2.61 -19.97
N PRO A 382 -8.71 -3.72 -19.21
CA PRO A 382 -9.52 -3.92 -18.01
C PRO A 382 -9.08 -2.99 -16.87
N TYR A 383 -9.77 -3.07 -15.72
CA TYR A 383 -9.39 -2.31 -14.52
C TYR A 383 -7.92 -2.53 -14.16
N VAL A 384 -7.46 -3.77 -14.07
CA VAL A 384 -6.04 -4.10 -13.94
C VAL A 384 -5.44 -4.16 -15.34
N PHE A 385 -4.39 -3.37 -15.58
CA PHE A 385 -3.72 -3.33 -16.88
C PHE A 385 -3.18 -4.71 -17.30
N GLU A 386 -3.38 -5.08 -18.56
CA GLU A 386 -2.91 -6.35 -19.14
C GLU A 386 -1.93 -6.07 -20.27
N TYR A 387 -0.64 -6.35 -20.03
CA TYR A 387 0.40 -6.05 -21.01
C TYR A 387 0.21 -6.82 -22.33
N ASP A 388 -0.22 -8.09 -22.29
CA ASP A 388 -0.48 -8.86 -23.50
C ASP A 388 -1.58 -8.25 -24.38
N ARG A 389 -2.67 -7.76 -23.75
CA ARG A 389 -3.73 -7.03 -24.48
C ARG A 389 -3.22 -5.72 -25.02
N PHE A 390 -2.40 -5.02 -24.25
CA PHE A 390 -1.82 -3.75 -24.67
C PHE A 390 -0.89 -3.93 -25.86
N LEU A 391 -0.03 -4.95 -25.82
CA LEU A 391 0.89 -5.31 -26.89
C LEU A 391 0.15 -5.75 -28.17
N ALA A 392 -0.96 -6.46 -28.05
CA ALA A 392 -1.79 -6.85 -29.20
C ALA A 392 -2.39 -5.63 -29.91
N ALA A 393 -2.83 -4.62 -29.15
CA ALA A 393 -3.37 -3.37 -29.69
C ALA A 393 -2.28 -2.37 -30.13
N ASN A 394 -1.09 -2.46 -29.54
CA ASN A 394 0.05 -1.57 -29.76
C ASN A 394 1.33 -2.40 -29.98
N PRO A 395 1.58 -2.92 -31.19
CA PRO A 395 2.79 -3.68 -31.46
C PRO A 395 4.06 -2.83 -31.34
N LEU A 396 5.16 -3.45 -30.86
CA LEU A 396 6.48 -2.85 -30.68
C LEU A 396 7.15 -2.38 -31.98
#